data_AF-A0A356MLF1-F1
#
_entry.id   AF-A0A356MLF1-F1
#
_cell.length_a   1.000
_cell.length_b   1.000
_cell.length_c   1.000
_cell.angle_alpha   90.00
_cell.angle_beta   90.00
_cell.angle_gamma   90.00
#
_symmetry.space_group_name_H-M   'P 1'
#
loop_
_entity.id
_entity.type
_entity.pdbx_description
1 polymer ?
#
loop_
_entity_poly.entity_id
_entity_poly.type
_entity_poly.pdbx_seq_one_letter_code
_entity_poly.pdbx_strand_id
1 'polypeptide(L)'
;INAELSKYSEYVAHIPQVVALNKIDLIDPDIREEYLSELKKQIGKDVPVFEISAVAFMGLDDLIKYVSDLVAKQPEIVKMNIEEKDIDKRTRKTFEIAHVDDGYFEVYGDLIDEIAFNVILNDYQSMAYFQKRIKDEGIIDALINAGMKEGDTVKMCQIEFEYTL
;
A
#
# COMPACT_ATOMS: atom_id res chain seq x y z
N ILE A 1 18.21 -5.51 5.69
CA ILE A 1 17.01 -6.15 6.28
C ILE A 1 17.09 -6.38 7.79
N ASN A 2 17.80 -7.37 8.35
CA ASN A 2 17.72 -7.69 9.80
C ASN A 2 18.12 -6.52 10.72
N ALA A 3 19.12 -5.73 10.32
CA ALA A 3 19.49 -4.51 11.03
C ALA A 3 18.39 -3.42 10.96
N GLU A 4 17.63 -3.34 9.87
CA GLU A 4 16.51 -2.39 9.73
C GLU A 4 15.30 -2.86 10.56
N LEU A 5 15.00 -4.15 10.55
CA LEU A 5 13.92 -4.73 11.37
C LEU A 5 14.19 -4.50 12.87
N SER A 6 15.43 -4.70 13.31
CA SER A 6 15.85 -4.43 14.70
C SER A 6 15.75 -2.96 15.08
N LYS A 7 16.00 -2.05 14.14
CA LYS A 7 15.82 -0.60 14.36
C LYS A 7 14.35 -0.19 14.41
N TYR A 8 13.48 -0.90 13.68
CA TYR A 8 12.05 -0.62 13.66
C TYR A 8 11.36 -1.06 14.96
N SER A 9 11.58 -2.30 15.39
CA SER A 9 11.01 -2.82 16.64
C SER A 9 11.67 -4.14 17.04
N GLU A 10 11.97 -4.29 18.33
CA GLU A 10 12.45 -5.56 18.90
C GLU A 10 11.44 -6.70 18.68
N TYR A 11 10.13 -6.41 18.72
CA TYR A 11 9.10 -7.41 18.42
C TYR A 11 9.23 -7.94 17.00
N VAL A 12 9.36 -7.05 16.00
CA VAL A 12 9.45 -7.42 14.58
C VAL A 12 10.73 -8.21 14.28
N ALA A 13 11.82 -7.90 14.98
CA ALA A 13 13.09 -8.63 14.84
C ALA A 13 13.02 -10.10 15.30
N HIS A 14 12.09 -10.44 16.19
CA HIS A 14 11.91 -11.81 16.72
C HIS A 14 10.81 -12.61 15.99
N ILE A 15 10.08 -12.00 15.05
CA ILE A 15 9.07 -12.72 14.27
C ILE A 15 9.78 -13.78 13.40
N PRO A 16 9.32 -15.05 13.39
CA PRO A 16 9.88 -16.09 12.53
C PRO A 16 9.96 -15.66 11.07
N GLN A 17 11.14 -15.82 10.46
CA GLN A 17 11.43 -15.40 9.09
C GLN A 17 11.47 -16.60 8.14
N VAL A 18 11.08 -16.36 6.88
CA VAL A 18 11.20 -17.29 5.76
C VAL A 18 11.77 -16.52 4.58
N VAL A 19 12.72 -17.11 3.86
CA VAL A 19 13.34 -16.48 2.69
C VAL A 19 12.85 -17.18 1.42
N ALA A 20 12.35 -16.40 0.47
CA ALA A 20 12.05 -16.87 -0.88
C ALA A 20 13.09 -16.30 -1.85
N LEU A 21 13.97 -17.17 -2.36
CA LEU A 21 14.89 -16.83 -3.43
C LEU A 21 14.13 -16.86 -4.76
N ASN A 22 13.64 -15.69 -5.18
CA ASN A 22 12.79 -15.55 -6.36
C ASN A 22 13.60 -15.37 -7.66
N LYS A 23 12.96 -15.65 -8.79
CA LYS A 23 13.49 -15.55 -10.17
C LYS A 23 14.59 -16.57 -10.50
N ILE A 24 14.51 -17.78 -9.94
CA ILE A 24 15.48 -18.85 -10.23
C ILE A 24 15.51 -19.28 -11.70
N ASP A 25 14.49 -18.91 -12.48
CA ASP A 25 14.40 -19.14 -13.92
C ASP A 25 15.39 -18.29 -14.74
N LEU A 26 15.92 -17.21 -14.16
CA LEU A 26 16.84 -16.30 -14.83
C LEU A 26 18.32 -16.58 -14.53
N ILE A 27 18.62 -17.60 -13.73
CA ILE A 27 19.97 -17.86 -13.21
C ILE A 27 20.36 -19.29 -13.54
N ASP A 28 21.59 -19.47 -14.03
CA ASP A 28 22.15 -20.79 -14.28
C ASP A 28 22.21 -21.64 -12.99
N PRO A 29 21.97 -22.96 -13.05
CA PRO A 29 21.93 -23.82 -11.86
C PRO A 29 23.21 -23.78 -11.02
N ASP A 30 24.38 -23.78 -11.64
CA ASP A 30 25.67 -23.77 -10.93
C ASP A 30 25.88 -22.47 -10.15
N ILE A 31 25.49 -21.34 -10.75
CA ILE A 31 25.55 -20.01 -10.13
C ILE A 31 24.55 -19.94 -8.96
N ARG A 32 23.35 -20.51 -9.15
CA ARG A 32 22.31 -20.56 -8.12
C ARG A 32 22.78 -21.31 -6.88
N GLU A 33 23.44 -22.46 -7.03
CA GLU A 33 23.97 -23.24 -5.90
C GLU A 33 25.01 -22.46 -5.08
N GLU A 34 25.89 -21.70 -5.75
CA GLU A 34 26.87 -20.85 -5.08
C GLU A 34 26.18 -19.75 -4.26
N TYR A 35 25.22 -19.04 -4.87
CA TYR A 35 24.46 -18.00 -4.17
C TYR A 35 23.66 -18.55 -3.00
N LEU A 36 23.02 -19.71 -3.15
CA LEU A 36 22.25 -20.35 -2.09
C LEU A 36 23.16 -20.75 -0.92
N SER A 37 24.35 -21.26 -1.22
CA SER A 37 25.35 -21.63 -0.22
C SER A 37 25.85 -20.41 0.55
N GLU A 38 26.12 -19.31 -0.14
CA GLU A 38 26.58 -18.07 0.49
C GLU A 38 25.46 -17.41 1.31
N LEU A 39 24.25 -17.36 0.77
CA LEU A 39 23.08 -16.86 1.47
C LEU A 39 22.89 -17.59 2.79
N LYS A 40 22.86 -18.93 2.79
CA LYS A 40 22.69 -19.75 4.01
C LYS A 40 23.76 -19.50 5.08
N LYS A 41 24.98 -19.09 4.72
CA LYS A 41 26.01 -18.69 5.69
C LYS A 41 25.66 -17.37 6.38
N GLN A 42 25.03 -16.43 5.66
CA GLN A 42 24.72 -15.09 6.15
C GLN A 42 23.44 -15.02 6.99
N ILE A 43 22.37 -15.73 6.61
CA ILE A 43 21.08 -15.69 7.32
C ILE A 43 21.01 -16.64 8.53
N GLY A 44 21.98 -17.55 8.66
CA GLY A 44 21.97 -18.59 9.69
C GLY A 44 21.26 -19.87 9.22
N LYS A 45 21.64 -21.01 9.81
CA LYS A 45 21.18 -22.35 9.38
C LYS A 45 19.69 -22.62 9.64
N ASP A 46 19.08 -21.83 10.52
CA ASP A 46 17.73 -22.09 11.02
C ASP A 46 16.64 -21.34 10.24
N VAL A 47 17.02 -20.45 9.31
CA VAL A 47 16.07 -19.73 8.46
C VAL A 47 15.79 -20.55 7.20
N PRO A 48 14.53 -20.99 6.97
CA PRO A 48 14.16 -21.72 5.77
C PRO A 48 14.31 -20.87 4.51
N VAL A 49 14.89 -21.46 3.47
CA VAL A 49 15.06 -20.83 2.14
C VAL A 49 14.32 -21.66 1.10
N PHE A 50 13.44 -21.01 0.33
CA PHE A 50 12.69 -21.61 -0.76
C PHE A 50 13.13 -21.01 -2.09
N GLU A 51 13.55 -21.86 -3.01
CA GLU A 51 13.83 -21.48 -4.40
C GLU A 51 12.50 -21.40 -5.16
N ILE A 52 12.17 -20.23 -5.71
CA ILE A 52 10.91 -20.02 -6.43
C ILE A 52 11.10 -19.28 -7.76
N SER A 53 10.18 -19.53 -8.69
CA SER A 53 9.91 -18.63 -9.81
C SER A 53 8.43 -18.32 -9.84
N ALA A 54 8.07 -17.09 -9.52
CA ALA A 54 6.68 -16.65 -9.57
C ALA A 54 6.12 -16.68 -11.01
N VAL A 55 6.94 -16.35 -12.02
CA VAL A 55 6.53 -16.30 -13.43
C VAL A 55 6.33 -17.71 -13.99
N ALA A 56 7.21 -18.65 -13.63
CA ALA A 56 7.13 -20.03 -14.10
C ALA A 56 6.35 -20.94 -13.15
N PHE A 57 5.73 -20.39 -12.09
CA PHE A 57 4.97 -21.13 -11.07
C PHE A 57 5.77 -22.28 -10.42
N MET A 58 7.08 -22.10 -10.23
CA MET A 58 7.97 -23.10 -9.62
C MET A 58 8.17 -22.82 -8.13
N GLY A 59 8.14 -23.87 -7.30
CA GLY A 59 8.44 -23.80 -5.85
C GLY A 59 7.39 -23.08 -4.99
N LEU A 60 6.29 -22.61 -5.58
CA LEU A 60 5.25 -21.85 -4.87
C LEU A 60 4.46 -22.71 -3.88
N ASP A 61 4.11 -23.94 -4.26
CA ASP A 61 3.30 -24.83 -3.42
C ASP A 61 4.00 -25.17 -2.09
N ASP A 62 5.29 -25.49 -2.16
CA ASP A 62 6.09 -25.80 -0.97
C ASP A 62 6.24 -24.58 -0.06
N LEU A 63 6.46 -23.39 -0.63
CA LEU A 63 6.54 -22.14 0.12
C LEU A 63 5.20 -21.83 0.80
N ILE A 64 4.08 -21.90 0.08
CA ILE A 64 2.75 -21.61 0.60
C ILE A 64 2.39 -22.58 1.72
N LYS A 65 2.62 -23.88 1.50
CA LYS A 65 2.37 -24.91 2.51
C LYS A 65 3.17 -24.66 3.78
N TYR A 66 4.46 -24.37 3.65
CA TYR A 66 5.31 -24.08 4.80
C TYR A 66 4.84 -22.84 5.57
N VAL A 67 4.54 -21.74 4.87
CA VAL A 67 4.07 -20.50 5.50
C VAL A 67 2.72 -20.70 6.17
N SER A 68 1.79 -21.45 5.54
CA SER A 68 0.50 -21.80 6.13
C SER A 68 0.68 -22.57 7.44
N ASP A 69 1.54 -23.59 7.45
CA ASP A 69 1.84 -24.37 8.65
C ASP A 69 2.52 -23.54 9.73
N LEU A 70 3.39 -22.60 9.34
CA LEU A 70 4.08 -21.70 10.27
C LEU A 70 3.09 -20.75 10.95
N VAL A 71 2.18 -20.15 10.19
CA VAL A 71 1.13 -19.26 10.70
C VAL A 71 0.19 -20.02 11.63
N ALA A 72 -0.24 -21.24 11.25
CA ALA A 72 -1.13 -22.06 12.07
C ALA A 72 -0.53 -22.46 13.44
N LYS A 73 0.80 -22.51 13.55
CA LYS A 73 1.53 -22.82 14.79
C LYS A 73 1.79 -21.62 15.68
N GLN A 74 1.64 -20.39 15.17
CA GLN A 74 1.80 -19.22 16.01
C GLN A 74 0.65 -19.17 17.03
N PRO A 75 0.91 -18.72 18.27
CA PRO A 75 -0.16 -18.45 19.22
C PRO A 75 -1.17 -17.54 18.55
N GLU A 76 -2.47 -17.75 18.82
CA GLU A 76 -3.50 -16.80 18.37
C GLU A 76 -3.01 -15.41 18.74
N ILE A 77 -2.89 -14.55 17.72
CA ILE A 77 -2.62 -13.14 17.94
C ILE A 77 -3.73 -12.73 18.89
N VAL A 78 -3.39 -12.49 20.16
CA VAL A 78 -4.29 -11.82 21.08
C VAL A 78 -4.57 -10.55 20.33
N LYS A 79 -5.79 -10.44 19.77
CA LYS A 79 -6.26 -9.19 19.21
C LYS A 79 -6.05 -8.26 20.39
N MET A 80 -5.03 -7.41 20.31
CA MET A 80 -5.02 -6.24 21.16
C MET A 80 -6.39 -5.67 20.86
N ASN A 81 -7.24 -5.59 21.88
CA ASN A 81 -8.26 -4.57 21.87
C ASN A 81 -7.43 -3.31 21.75
N ILE A 82 -7.17 -2.92 20.50
CA ILE A 82 -6.94 -1.56 20.16
C ILE A 82 -8.28 -0.98 20.57
N GLU A 83 -8.39 -0.55 21.84
CA GLU A 83 -9.23 0.58 22.12
C GLU A 83 -8.86 1.56 21.01
N GLU A 84 -9.82 1.99 20.21
CA GLU A 84 -9.65 3.04 19.20
C GLU A 84 -9.29 4.36 19.91
N LYS A 85 -8.20 4.35 20.65
CA LYS A 85 -7.55 5.47 21.30
C LYS A 85 -6.22 5.58 20.58
N ASP A 86 -6.17 6.60 19.74
CA ASP A 86 -5.00 7.09 19.02
C ASP A 86 -4.62 6.41 17.70
N ILE A 87 -5.60 6.11 16.83
CA ILE A 87 -5.35 6.24 15.37
C ILE A 87 -5.35 7.73 14.95
N ASP A 88 -5.81 8.64 15.81
CA ASP A 88 -5.94 10.08 15.53
C ASP A 88 -4.62 10.88 15.62
N LYS A 89 -3.47 10.22 15.40
CA LYS A 89 -2.19 10.90 15.10
C LYS A 89 -1.62 10.53 13.73
N ARG A 90 -2.42 9.98 12.82
CA ARG A 90 -2.27 10.41 11.43
C ARG A 90 -2.70 11.87 11.46
N THR A 91 -1.78 12.81 11.25
CA THR A 91 -2.16 14.19 10.92
C THR A 91 -3.29 14.06 9.90
N ARG A 92 -4.54 14.38 10.28
CA ARG A 92 -5.66 14.27 9.34
C ARG A 92 -5.27 15.16 8.20
N LYS A 93 -5.00 14.56 7.04
CA LYS A 93 -4.63 15.32 5.86
C LYS A 93 -5.78 16.25 5.55
N THR A 94 -5.46 17.51 5.39
CA THR A 94 -6.45 18.56 5.17
C THR A 94 -6.56 18.87 3.69
N PHE A 95 -7.63 19.57 3.35
CA PHE A 95 -7.80 20.20 2.07
C PHE A 95 -8.35 21.61 2.28
N GLU A 96 -8.11 22.48 1.32
CA GLU A 96 -8.61 23.84 1.26
C GLU A 96 -9.31 24.05 -0.08
N ILE A 97 -10.32 24.93 -0.11
CA ILE A 97 -11.08 25.28 -1.31
C ILE A 97 -10.82 26.76 -1.59
N ALA A 98 -10.33 27.06 -2.79
CA ALA A 98 -10.24 28.41 -3.33
C ALA A 98 -11.31 28.63 -4.40
N HIS A 99 -11.99 29.78 -4.30
CA HIS A 99 -12.82 30.31 -5.37
C HIS A 99 -11.92 31.10 -6.32
N VAL A 100 -11.68 30.58 -7.52
CA VAL A 100 -10.78 31.22 -8.48
C VAL A 100 -11.57 32.18 -9.38
N ASP A 101 -12.80 31.81 -9.76
CA ASP A 101 -13.72 32.63 -10.56
C ASP A 101 -15.18 32.17 -10.35
N ASP A 102 -16.14 32.88 -10.95
CA ASP A 102 -17.57 32.49 -10.93
C ASP A 102 -17.76 31.12 -11.60
N GLY A 103 -18.19 30.14 -10.81
CA GLY A 103 -18.32 28.74 -11.26
C GLY A 103 -16.99 27.98 -11.39
N TYR A 104 -15.88 28.48 -10.82
CA TYR A 104 -14.58 27.78 -10.82
C TYR A 104 -13.98 27.63 -9.42
N PHE A 105 -13.80 26.38 -9.01
CA PHE A 105 -13.26 26.01 -7.70
C PHE A 105 -11.95 25.25 -7.85
N GLU A 106 -10.96 25.60 -7.04
CA GLU A 106 -9.70 24.85 -6.93
C GLU A 106 -9.60 24.26 -5.53
N VAL A 107 -9.38 22.94 -5.45
CA VAL A 107 -9.19 22.23 -4.17
C VAL A 107 -7.77 21.68 -4.10
N TYR A 108 -7.08 21.98 -3.01
CA TYR A 108 -5.68 21.61 -2.81
C TYR A 108 -5.41 21.19 -1.37
N GLY A 109 -4.25 20.59 -1.14
CA GLY A 109 -3.79 20.12 0.17
C GLY A 109 -3.36 18.65 0.14
N ASP A 110 -2.70 18.22 1.22
CA ASP A 110 -2.06 16.90 1.31
C ASP A 110 -3.03 15.72 1.04
N LEU A 111 -4.32 15.91 1.34
CA LEU A 111 -5.36 14.91 1.06
C LEU A 111 -5.62 14.80 -0.45
N ILE A 112 -5.72 15.94 -1.15
CA ILE A 112 -5.95 15.99 -2.58
C ILE A 112 -4.75 15.41 -3.33
N ASP A 113 -3.53 15.76 -2.91
CA ASP A 113 -2.31 15.21 -3.50
C ASP A 113 -2.23 13.68 -3.36
N GLU A 114 -2.60 13.13 -2.20
CA GLU A 114 -2.64 11.68 -2.00
C GLU A 114 -3.66 10.99 -2.90
N ILE A 115 -4.87 11.55 -2.97
CA ILE A 115 -5.96 10.98 -3.76
C ILE A 115 -5.57 11.03 -5.24
N ALA A 116 -5.09 12.18 -5.73
CA ALA A 116 -4.70 12.38 -7.12
C ALA A 116 -3.47 11.56 -7.54
N PHE A 117 -2.51 11.32 -6.62
CA PHE A 117 -1.31 10.53 -6.92
C PHE A 117 -1.64 9.08 -7.35
N ASN A 118 -2.74 8.52 -6.83
CA ASN A 118 -3.15 7.14 -7.10
C ASN A 118 -4.06 7.00 -8.33
N VAL A 119 -4.20 8.06 -9.14
CA VAL A 119 -5.23 8.15 -10.16
C VAL A 119 -4.63 8.26 -11.55
N ILE A 120 -5.05 7.36 -12.43
CA ILE A 120 -4.72 7.37 -13.86
C ILE A 120 -5.93 7.94 -14.62
N LEU A 121 -5.79 9.14 -15.19
CA LEU A 121 -6.89 9.88 -15.86
C LEU A 121 -7.59 9.09 -16.98
N ASN A 122 -6.84 8.28 -17.72
CA ASN A 122 -7.37 7.52 -18.87
C ASN A 122 -7.92 6.14 -18.49
N ASP A 123 -7.95 5.80 -17.20
CA ASP A 123 -8.47 4.53 -16.70
C ASP A 123 -9.82 4.72 -15.98
N TYR A 124 -10.85 4.06 -16.48
CA TYR A 124 -12.21 4.18 -15.95
C TYR A 124 -12.31 3.73 -14.50
N GLN A 125 -11.59 2.67 -14.10
CA GLN A 125 -11.63 2.20 -12.72
C GLN A 125 -10.94 3.18 -11.76
N SER A 126 -9.82 3.76 -12.18
CA SER A 126 -9.12 4.82 -11.44
C SER A 126 -9.98 6.07 -11.26
N MET A 127 -10.73 6.48 -12.30
CA MET A 127 -11.69 7.59 -12.19
C MET A 127 -12.85 7.28 -11.24
N ALA A 128 -13.40 6.07 -11.30
CA ALA A 128 -14.46 5.66 -10.38
C ALA A 128 -13.96 5.63 -8.92
N TYR A 129 -12.73 5.17 -8.69
CA TYR A 129 -12.08 5.24 -7.39
C TYR A 129 -11.92 6.69 -6.92
N PHE A 130 -11.42 7.58 -7.78
CA PHE A 130 -11.25 9.01 -7.48
C PHE A 130 -12.57 9.65 -7.04
N GLN A 131 -13.62 9.50 -7.83
CA GLN A 131 -14.96 10.04 -7.54
C GLN A 131 -15.52 9.50 -6.23
N LYS A 132 -15.37 8.19 -5.98
CA LYS A 132 -15.79 7.59 -4.72
C LYS A 132 -15.01 8.16 -3.54
N ARG A 133 -13.69 8.30 -3.68
CA ARG A 133 -12.81 8.76 -2.60
C ARG A 133 -13.10 10.21 -2.21
N ILE A 134 -13.25 11.12 -3.18
CA ILE A 134 -13.57 12.53 -2.87
C ILE A 134 -14.95 12.69 -2.25
N LYS A 135 -15.89 11.79 -2.55
CA LYS A 135 -17.20 11.74 -1.91
C LYS A 135 -17.11 11.20 -0.49
N ASP A 136 -16.41 10.08 -0.28
CA ASP A 136 -16.27 9.43 1.03
C ASP A 136 -15.49 10.33 2.03
N GLU A 137 -14.55 11.15 1.54
CA GLU A 137 -13.80 12.12 2.34
C GLU A 137 -14.54 13.47 2.53
N GLY A 138 -15.77 13.60 2.02
CA GLY A 138 -16.62 14.79 2.23
C GLY A 138 -16.20 16.04 1.47
N ILE A 139 -15.31 15.92 0.47
CA ILE A 139 -14.82 17.06 -0.32
C ILE A 139 -15.95 17.65 -1.18
N ILE A 140 -16.80 16.78 -1.75
CA ILE A 140 -17.97 17.21 -2.52
C ILE A 140 -18.95 18.01 -1.63
N ASP A 141 -19.24 17.52 -0.42
CA ASP A 141 -20.11 18.22 0.52
C ASP A 141 -19.53 19.57 0.93
N ALA A 142 -18.20 19.65 1.12
CA ALA A 142 -17.51 20.90 1.41
C ALA A 142 -17.61 21.90 0.25
N LEU A 143 -17.49 21.44 -1.01
CA LEU A 143 -17.67 22.27 -2.20
C LEU A 143 -19.12 22.79 -2.34
N ILE A 144 -20.12 21.94 -2.09
CA ILE A 144 -21.54 22.34 -2.09
C ILE A 144 -21.78 23.40 -1.00
N ASN A 145 -21.24 23.21 0.21
CA ASN A 145 -21.33 24.18 1.29
C ASN A 145 -20.59 25.49 0.98
N ALA A 146 -19.53 25.44 0.16
CA ALA A 146 -18.84 26.61 -0.37
C ALA A 146 -19.63 27.31 -1.51
N GLY A 147 -20.72 26.71 -1.98
CA GLY A 147 -21.62 27.30 -2.97
C GLY A 147 -21.48 26.78 -4.39
N MET A 148 -20.80 25.64 -4.58
CA MET A 148 -20.73 24.94 -5.87
C MET A 148 -22.12 24.52 -6.35
N LYS A 149 -22.39 24.73 -7.64
CA LYS A 149 -23.65 24.41 -8.32
C LYS A 149 -23.40 23.45 -9.48
N GLU A 150 -24.49 22.86 -9.97
CA GLU A 150 -24.47 22.04 -11.19
C GLU A 150 -23.94 22.87 -12.37
N GLY A 151 -22.97 22.30 -13.10
CA GLY A 151 -22.28 22.97 -14.20
C GLY A 151 -21.01 23.73 -13.81
N ASP A 152 -20.71 23.86 -12.50
CA ASP A 152 -19.46 24.48 -12.06
C ASP A 152 -18.27 23.54 -12.27
N THR A 153 -17.10 24.13 -12.53
CA THR A 153 -15.84 23.40 -12.75
C THR A 153 -15.02 23.32 -11.47
N VAL A 154 -14.48 22.14 -11.19
CA VAL A 154 -13.61 21.86 -10.05
C VAL A 154 -12.27 21.36 -10.54
N LYS A 155 -11.19 21.98 -10.06
CA LYS A 155 -9.81 21.58 -10.30
C LYS A 155 -9.17 21.01 -9.03
N MET A 156 -8.58 19.84 -9.16
CA MET A 156 -7.85 19.11 -8.13
C MET A 156 -6.52 18.64 -8.72
N CYS A 157 -5.42 19.31 -8.38
CA CYS A 157 -4.10 19.08 -9.00
C CYS A 157 -4.15 19.19 -10.54
N GLN A 158 -3.98 18.08 -11.25
CA GLN A 158 -4.01 17.98 -12.73
C GLN A 158 -5.37 17.50 -13.26
N ILE A 159 -6.33 17.23 -12.36
CA ILE A 159 -7.66 16.73 -12.68
C ILE A 159 -8.62 17.89 -12.66
N GLU A 160 -9.39 18.05 -13.72
CA GLU A 160 -10.40 19.08 -13.85
C GLU A 160 -11.70 18.44 -14.36
N PHE A 161 -12.81 18.72 -13.69
CA PHE A 161 -14.10 18.14 -14.04
C PHE A 161 -15.25 19.10 -13.75
N GLU A 162 -16.33 18.92 -14.49
CA GLU A 162 -17.59 19.62 -14.27
C GLU A 162 -18.45 18.85 -13.26
N TYR A 163 -19.04 19.56 -12.31
CA TYR A 163 -19.95 18.97 -11.34
C TYR A 163 -21.32 18.72 -11.97
N THR A 164 -21.71 17.45 -12.01
CA THR A 164 -23.04 16.99 -12.42
C THR A 164 -23.64 16.10 -11.32
N LEU A 165 -24.96 16.20 -11.12
CA LEU A 165 -25.72 15.47 -10.08
C LEU A 165 -25.92 13.99 -10.40
#